data_AF-A0A2V5U2S4-F1
#
_entry.id   AF-A0A2V5U2S4-F1
#
_cell.length_a   1.000
_cell.length_b   1.000
_cell.length_c   1.000
_cell.angle_alpha   90.00
_cell.angle_beta   90.00
_cell.angle_gamma   90.00
#
_symmetry.space_group_name_H-M   'P 1'
#
loop_
_entity.id
_entity.type
_entity.pdbx_description
1 polymer ?
#
loop_
_entity_poly.entity_id
_entity_poly.type
_entity_poly.pdbx_seq_one_letter_code
_entity_poly.pdbx_strand_id
1 'polypeptide(L)'
;MHEIVKIALIGIAVICVGVFIAACRKGSSAEKLTSAGSVYFNIRQLSAVDSSEGQVVTWLGTHNKSGKEARFRIELTLKEPKQGNPFTFGVGAFFHEEPSDPAVLLEEIAQALEAKQVRPGDSRTNKLSFTTAILGRNLSRSPGKDLLAGSFTADPKGDWIAVKVFVADGEGEFFLNLNSRKGQGEFSIKDPEYGDVVVRELAKVL
;
A
#
# COMPACT_ATOMS: atom_id res chain seq x y z
N MET A 1 34.75 38.24 55.55
CA MET A 1 33.53 38.73 56.23
C MET A 1 32.35 38.17 55.45
N HIS A 2 31.52 37.24 55.91
CA HIS A 2 31.30 36.63 57.22
C HIS A 2 30.77 35.19 57.01
N GLU A 3 31.18 34.31 57.93
CA GLU A 3 30.56 33.10 58.52
C GLU A 3 29.28 32.50 57.88
N ILE A 4 29.24 31.21 57.53
CA ILE A 4 29.08 30.00 58.38
C ILE A 4 27.80 30.01 59.23
N VAL A 5 26.83 29.17 58.86
CA VAL A 5 26.09 28.33 59.83
C VAL A 5 25.87 26.93 59.22
N LYS A 6 26.40 25.93 59.92
CA LYS A 6 26.14 24.50 59.75
C LYS A 6 24.86 24.13 60.50
N ILE A 7 23.97 23.35 59.90
CA ILE A 7 23.09 22.41 60.63
C ILE A 7 23.05 21.10 59.85
N ALA A 8 23.52 20.05 60.52
CA ALA A 8 23.38 18.65 60.12
C ALA A 8 22.07 18.09 60.70
N LEU A 9 21.45 17.10 60.04
CA LEU A 9 21.20 15.75 60.59
C LEU A 9 20.28 14.91 59.67
N ILE A 10 20.58 13.60 59.65
CA ILE A 10 19.71 12.43 59.36
C ILE A 10 19.29 12.30 57.88
N GLY A 11 19.66 11.26 57.11
CA GLY A 11 19.89 9.86 57.49
C GLY A 11 18.68 9.01 57.08
N ILE A 12 18.45 8.79 55.78
CA ILE A 12 17.70 7.64 55.26
C ILE A 12 18.36 7.18 53.95
N ALA A 13 18.99 6.02 54.00
CA ALA A 13 19.39 5.26 52.82
C ALA A 13 18.15 4.62 52.21
N VAL A 14 17.72 5.09 51.05
CA VAL A 14 16.75 4.36 50.21
C VAL A 14 17.56 3.63 49.14
N ILE A 15 17.72 2.33 49.33
CA ILE A 15 18.21 1.41 48.33
C ILE A 15 17.10 1.25 47.29
N CYS A 16 17.13 2.06 46.23
CA CYS A 16 16.35 1.78 45.03
C CYS A 16 17.11 0.73 44.21
N VAL A 17 16.73 -0.54 44.39
CA VAL A 17 17.01 -1.60 43.42
C VAL A 17 16.29 -1.23 42.13
N GLY A 18 16.99 -0.53 41.24
CA GLY A 18 16.55 -0.29 39.88
C GLY A 18 16.59 -1.60 39.11
N VAL A 19 15.46 -2.31 39.07
CA VAL A 19 15.23 -3.38 38.10
C VAL A 19 15.32 -2.75 36.71
N PHE A 20 16.40 -3.01 35.98
CA PHE A 20 16.46 -2.75 34.55
C PHE A 20 15.48 -3.71 33.87
N ILE A 21 14.22 -3.29 33.73
CA ILE A 21 13.34 -3.87 32.73
C ILE A 21 13.90 -3.40 31.40
N ALA A 22 14.60 -4.30 30.70
CA ALA A 22 14.83 -4.17 29.28
C ALA A 22 13.45 -4.05 28.63
N ALA A 23 13.03 -2.80 28.36
CA ALA A 23 11.91 -2.53 27.50
C ALA A 23 12.34 -2.99 26.11
N CYS A 24 12.03 -4.24 25.78
CA CYS A 24 11.88 -4.65 24.39
C CYS A 24 10.94 -3.61 23.77
N ARG A 25 11.50 -2.74 22.93
CA ARG A 25 10.73 -1.94 21.98
C ARG A 25 9.93 -2.93 21.16
N LYS A 26 8.70 -3.17 21.59
CA LYS A 26 7.65 -3.76 20.77
C LYS A 26 7.61 -2.82 19.56
N GLY A 27 8.16 -3.29 18.44
CA GLY A 27 7.95 -2.64 17.16
C GLY A 27 6.45 -2.38 17.08
N SER A 28 6.09 -1.13 16.82
CA SER A 28 4.72 -0.75 16.52
C SER A 28 4.31 -1.59 15.32
N SER A 29 3.70 -2.74 15.61
CA SER A 29 2.91 -3.48 14.65
C SER A 29 1.79 -2.51 14.34
N ALA A 30 1.93 -1.83 13.21
CA ALA A 30 0.85 -1.09 12.61
C ALA A 30 -0.34 -2.03 12.60
N GLU A 31 -1.30 -1.73 13.47
CA GLU A 31 -2.55 -2.45 13.55
C GLU A 31 -3.20 -2.34 12.17
N LYS A 32 -3.07 -3.44 11.42
CA LYS A 32 -3.51 -3.56 10.05
C LYS A 32 -5.02 -3.64 10.11
N LEU A 33 -5.68 -2.47 10.12
CA LEU A 33 -7.10 -2.34 9.85
C LEU A 33 -7.34 -2.93 8.45
N THR A 34 -7.60 -4.23 8.42
CA THR A 34 -8.13 -4.91 7.25
C THR A 34 -9.58 -4.47 7.16
N SER A 35 -9.84 -3.41 6.40
CA SER A 35 -11.20 -3.18 5.92
C SER A 35 -11.57 -4.39 5.08
N ALA A 36 -12.74 -4.98 5.33
CA ALA A 36 -13.31 -5.98 4.43
C ALA A 36 -13.21 -5.44 2.99
N GLY A 37 -12.61 -6.21 2.08
CA GLY A 37 -12.43 -5.83 0.68
C GLY A 37 -11.07 -5.19 0.29
N SER A 38 -10.07 -5.16 1.18
CA SER A 38 -8.72 -4.65 0.84
C SER A 38 -7.60 -5.63 1.20
N VAL A 39 -6.60 -5.76 0.30
CA VAL A 39 -5.37 -6.53 0.51
C VAL A 39 -4.15 -5.63 0.44
N TYR A 40 -3.38 -5.61 1.52
CA TYR A 40 -2.19 -4.78 1.65
C TYR A 40 -0.91 -5.53 1.33
N PHE A 41 0.02 -4.80 0.70
CA PHE A 41 1.38 -5.24 0.42
C PHE A 41 2.36 -4.08 0.72
N ASN A 42 3.64 -4.41 0.87
CA ASN A 42 4.68 -3.41 1.03
C ASN A 42 5.13 -2.92 -0.34
N ILE A 43 5.55 -1.66 -0.44
CA ILE A 43 6.19 -1.12 -1.63
C ILE A 43 7.52 -0.47 -1.30
N ARG A 44 8.47 -0.57 -2.23
CA ARG A 44 9.71 0.19 -2.24
C ARG A 44 9.91 0.81 -3.61
N GLN A 45 10.01 2.13 -3.68
CA GLN A 45 10.30 2.81 -4.95
C GLN A 45 11.68 2.40 -5.46
N LEU A 46 11.76 2.01 -6.73
CA LEU A 46 12.98 1.63 -7.44
C LEU A 46 13.51 2.79 -8.28
N SER A 47 12.61 3.51 -8.95
CA SER A 47 12.96 4.66 -9.79
C SER A 47 11.79 5.63 -9.93
N ALA A 48 12.11 6.87 -10.28
CA ALA A 48 11.18 7.88 -10.77
C ALA A 48 11.89 8.65 -11.88
N VAL A 49 11.34 8.63 -13.08
CA VAL A 49 11.95 9.22 -14.27
C VAL A 49 10.92 10.12 -14.95
N ASP A 50 11.26 11.39 -15.15
CA ASP A 50 10.40 12.32 -15.87
C ASP A 50 10.45 12.04 -17.37
N SER A 51 9.29 12.12 -18.03
CA SER A 51 9.14 11.98 -19.48
C SER A 51 8.21 13.06 -20.02
N SER A 52 8.15 13.22 -21.35
CA SER A 52 7.19 14.12 -22.00
C SER A 52 5.73 13.77 -21.68
N GLU A 53 5.47 12.51 -21.33
CA GLU A 53 4.14 11.99 -21.03
C GLU A 53 3.80 12.08 -19.54
N GLY A 54 4.71 12.48 -18.67
CA GLY A 54 4.55 12.46 -17.21
C GLY A 54 5.68 11.71 -16.52
N GLN A 55 5.57 11.53 -15.21
CA GLN A 55 6.61 10.86 -14.42
C GLN A 55 6.34 9.35 -14.39
N VAL A 56 7.26 8.56 -14.92
CA VAL A 56 7.22 7.09 -14.80
C VAL A 56 7.82 6.72 -13.45
N VAL A 57 7.02 6.11 -12.58
CA VAL A 57 7.47 5.66 -11.27
C VAL A 57 7.36 4.15 -11.19
N THR A 58 8.40 3.54 -10.63
CA THR A 58 8.51 2.09 -10.50
C THR A 58 8.67 1.70 -9.05
N TRP A 59 7.90 0.72 -8.60
CA TRP A 59 7.97 0.16 -7.24
C TRP A 59 8.16 -1.35 -7.29
N LEU A 60 8.93 -1.88 -6.34
CA LEU A 60 8.86 -3.30 -5.97
C LEU A 60 7.77 -3.47 -4.92
N GLY A 61 6.75 -4.27 -5.24
CA GLY A 61 5.74 -4.76 -4.32
C GLY A 61 6.16 -6.07 -3.68
N THR A 62 5.95 -6.23 -2.37
CA THR A 62 6.13 -7.50 -1.67
C THR A 62 4.98 -7.80 -0.72
N HIS A 63 4.53 -9.05 -0.69
CA HIS A 63 3.56 -9.53 0.27
C HIS A 63 4.06 -10.80 0.94
N ASN A 64 4.20 -10.78 2.26
CA ASN A 64 4.76 -11.87 3.05
C ASN A 64 3.72 -12.40 4.04
N LYS A 65 3.33 -13.67 3.89
CA LYS A 65 2.39 -14.33 4.80
C LYS A 65 2.62 -15.85 4.80
N SER A 66 2.58 -16.44 6.00
CA SER A 66 2.74 -17.90 6.19
C SER A 66 4.02 -18.49 5.57
N GLY A 67 5.12 -17.73 5.58
CA GLY A 67 6.40 -18.15 5.00
C GLY A 67 6.47 -18.11 3.47
N LYS A 68 5.42 -17.65 2.79
CA LYS A 68 5.39 -17.41 1.35
C LYS A 68 5.54 -15.91 1.06
N GLU A 69 6.27 -15.59 0.01
CA GLU A 69 6.51 -14.22 -0.43
C GLU A 69 6.08 -14.04 -1.89
N ALA A 70 5.11 -13.15 -2.12
CA ALA A 70 4.83 -12.63 -3.45
C ALA A 70 5.75 -11.43 -3.74
N ARG A 71 6.39 -11.41 -4.91
CA ARG A 71 7.20 -10.28 -5.39
C ARG A 71 6.77 -9.90 -6.80
N PHE A 72 6.56 -8.61 -7.01
CA PHE A 72 6.15 -8.09 -8.30
C PHE A 72 6.58 -6.64 -8.42
N ARG A 73 6.79 -6.16 -9.64
CA ARG A 73 7.11 -4.76 -9.90
C ARG A 73 5.93 -4.05 -10.50
N ILE A 74 5.67 -2.83 -10.04
CA ILE A 74 4.62 -1.93 -10.52
C ILE A 74 5.32 -0.80 -11.24
N GLU A 75 4.91 -0.53 -12.48
CA GLU A 75 5.28 0.67 -13.22
C GLU A 75 4.01 1.47 -13.52
N LEU A 76 4.04 2.78 -13.26
CA LEU A 76 2.91 3.66 -13.53
C LEU A 76 3.38 5.00 -14.08
N THR A 77 2.75 5.49 -15.14
CA THR A 77 2.94 6.86 -15.61
C THR A 77 2.01 7.80 -14.84
N LEU A 78 2.58 8.59 -13.94
CA LEU A 78 1.88 9.61 -13.18
C LEU A 78 1.82 10.92 -13.97
N LYS A 79 0.60 11.43 -14.15
CA LYS A 79 0.33 12.74 -14.77
C LYS A 79 -0.48 13.59 -13.81
N GLU A 80 -0.36 14.90 -13.92
CA GLU A 80 -1.32 15.81 -13.28
C GLU A 80 -2.60 15.88 -14.12
N PRO A 81 -3.78 15.99 -13.49
CA PRO A 81 -5.00 16.26 -14.22
C PRO A 81 -4.94 17.62 -14.91
N LYS A 82 -5.47 17.68 -16.13
CA LYS A 82 -5.67 18.96 -16.82
C LYS A 82 -6.71 19.77 -16.07
N GLN A 83 -6.58 21.11 -16.09
CA GLN A 83 -7.51 22.02 -15.44
C GLN A 83 -8.96 21.67 -15.79
N GLY A 84 -9.82 21.56 -14.76
CA GLY A 84 -11.23 21.21 -14.90
C GLY A 84 -11.54 19.71 -14.96
N ASN A 85 -10.53 18.83 -15.06
CA ASN A 85 -10.73 17.38 -14.97
C ASN A 85 -10.39 16.86 -13.56
N PRO A 86 -11.23 16.02 -12.96
CA PRO A 86 -10.98 15.50 -11.61
C PRO A 86 -9.95 14.35 -11.59
N PHE A 87 -9.60 13.78 -12.75
CA PHE A 87 -8.64 12.69 -12.89
C PHE A 87 -7.90 12.78 -14.21
N THR A 88 -6.89 11.92 -14.39
CA THR A 88 -6.17 11.77 -15.64
C THR A 88 -6.02 10.30 -15.99
N PHE A 89 -6.05 9.99 -17.29
CA PHE A 89 -5.80 8.64 -17.76
C PHE A 89 -4.31 8.38 -17.95
N GLY A 90 -3.89 7.17 -17.65
CA GLY A 90 -2.52 6.72 -17.79
C GLY A 90 -2.44 5.26 -18.21
N VAL A 91 -1.21 4.78 -18.22
CA VAL A 91 -0.87 3.39 -18.44
C VAL A 91 0.07 2.94 -17.32
N GLY A 92 0.08 1.64 -17.10
CA GLY A 92 1.05 1.00 -16.23
C GLY A 92 1.21 -0.46 -16.57
N ALA A 93 2.05 -1.12 -15.80
CA ALA A 93 2.24 -2.56 -15.91
C ALA A 93 2.64 -3.18 -14.58
N PHE A 94 2.19 -4.41 -14.38
CA PHE A 94 2.80 -5.33 -13.43
C PHE A 94 3.86 -6.15 -14.15
N PHE A 95 4.93 -6.46 -13.44
CA PHE A 95 5.96 -7.39 -13.90
C PHE A 95 6.20 -8.44 -12.83
N HIS A 96 6.41 -9.67 -13.29
CA HIS A 96 6.85 -10.77 -12.44
C HIS A 96 8.26 -10.51 -11.91
N GLU A 97 8.51 -10.83 -10.64
CA GLU A 97 9.82 -10.67 -10.01
C GLU A 97 10.23 -11.97 -9.29
N GLU A 98 11.33 -12.59 -9.71
CA GLU A 98 11.82 -13.82 -9.09
C GLU A 98 12.75 -13.54 -7.88
N PRO A 99 12.75 -14.41 -6.85
CA PRO A 99 11.77 -15.47 -6.59
C PRO A 99 10.42 -14.92 -6.12
N SER A 100 9.30 -15.53 -6.54
CA SER A 100 7.94 -15.18 -6.05
C SER A 100 7.05 -16.43 -5.90
N ASP A 101 6.36 -16.55 -4.76
CA ASP A 101 5.22 -17.45 -4.52
C ASP A 101 3.97 -16.60 -4.20
N PRO A 102 3.20 -16.23 -5.23
CA PRO A 102 2.06 -15.31 -5.08
C PRO A 102 0.80 -15.99 -4.54
N ALA A 103 0.82 -17.31 -4.29
CA ALA A 103 -0.40 -18.08 -4.06
C ALA A 103 -1.24 -17.50 -2.91
N VAL A 104 -0.59 -17.09 -1.82
CA VAL A 104 -1.28 -16.50 -0.66
C VAL A 104 -1.82 -15.10 -0.97
N LEU A 105 -1.06 -14.29 -1.70
CA LEU A 105 -1.53 -12.96 -2.12
C LEU A 105 -2.75 -13.08 -3.04
N LEU A 106 -2.70 -13.98 -4.02
CA LEU A 106 -3.80 -14.21 -4.96
C LEU A 106 -5.05 -14.76 -4.25
N GLU A 107 -4.88 -15.62 -3.25
CA GLU A 107 -5.99 -16.11 -2.43
C GLU A 107 -6.61 -14.98 -1.59
N GLU A 108 -5.80 -14.15 -0.93
CA GLU A 108 -6.31 -12.99 -0.19
C GLU A 108 -7.03 -12.00 -1.11
N ILE A 109 -6.47 -11.74 -2.29
CA ILE A 109 -7.11 -10.90 -3.31
C ILE A 109 -8.44 -11.53 -3.65
N ALA A 110 -8.47 -12.80 -4.08
CA ALA A 110 -9.72 -13.47 -4.41
C ALA A 110 -10.79 -13.39 -3.32
N GLN A 111 -10.41 -13.57 -2.05
CA GLN A 111 -11.32 -13.41 -0.91
C GLN A 111 -11.81 -11.96 -0.76
N ALA A 112 -10.91 -10.97 -0.84
CA ALA A 112 -11.27 -9.56 -0.75
C ALA A 112 -12.12 -9.09 -1.93
N LEU A 113 -11.97 -9.73 -3.09
CA LEU A 113 -12.70 -9.42 -4.31
C LEU A 113 -13.98 -10.25 -4.47
N GLU A 114 -14.29 -11.13 -3.52
CA GLU A 114 -15.39 -12.11 -3.59
C GLU A 114 -15.38 -12.92 -4.91
N ALA A 115 -14.18 -13.19 -5.42
CA ALA A 115 -14.00 -13.99 -6.63
C ALA A 115 -14.47 -15.42 -6.38
N LYS A 116 -15.31 -15.93 -7.28
CA LYS A 116 -15.87 -17.28 -7.25
C LYS A 116 -14.88 -18.30 -7.79
N GLN A 117 -13.94 -17.85 -8.64
CA GLN A 117 -12.96 -18.72 -9.27
C GLN A 117 -11.54 -18.18 -9.11
N VAL A 118 -10.72 -18.91 -8.36
CA VAL A 118 -9.26 -18.75 -8.37
C VAL A 118 -8.69 -19.82 -9.28
N ARG A 119 -8.75 -19.57 -10.59
CA ARG A 119 -8.01 -20.40 -11.55
C ARG A 119 -6.74 -19.66 -11.94
N PRO A 120 -5.54 -20.21 -11.70
CA PRO A 120 -4.34 -19.71 -12.33
C PRO A 120 -4.61 -19.66 -13.84
N GLY A 121 -4.42 -18.50 -14.47
CA GLY A 121 -4.55 -18.43 -15.92
C GLY A 121 -3.58 -19.43 -16.57
N ASP A 122 -4.05 -20.17 -17.57
CA ASP A 122 -3.27 -21.23 -18.24
C ASP A 122 -1.95 -20.70 -18.87
N SER A 123 -1.82 -19.38 -19.02
CA SER A 123 -0.64 -18.70 -19.55
C SER A 123 -0.03 -17.72 -18.53
N ARG A 124 1.12 -18.07 -17.94
CA ARG A 124 1.97 -17.13 -17.20
C ARG A 124 2.63 -16.14 -18.18
N THR A 125 2.80 -14.89 -17.77
CA THR A 125 3.48 -13.82 -18.50
C THR A 125 4.40 -13.05 -17.56
N ASN A 126 5.50 -12.52 -18.08
CA ASN A 126 6.39 -11.65 -17.31
C ASN A 126 5.86 -10.21 -17.16
N LYS A 127 4.82 -9.85 -17.91
CA LYS A 127 4.25 -8.50 -17.93
C LYS A 127 2.74 -8.55 -18.14
N LEU A 128 2.01 -7.78 -17.34
CA LEU A 128 0.60 -7.45 -17.53
C LEU A 128 0.48 -5.94 -17.68
N SER A 129 0.22 -5.48 -18.90
CA SER A 129 -0.09 -4.06 -19.15
C SER A 129 -1.52 -3.75 -18.73
N PHE A 130 -1.76 -2.52 -18.28
CA PHE A 130 -3.08 -2.03 -17.92
C PHE A 130 -3.21 -0.54 -18.22
N THR A 131 -4.45 -0.07 -18.36
CA THR A 131 -4.77 1.37 -18.38
C THR A 131 -5.24 1.81 -17.00
N THR A 132 -5.17 3.10 -16.72
CA THR A 132 -5.53 3.65 -15.41
C THR A 132 -6.30 4.94 -15.50
N ALA A 133 -7.13 5.20 -14.48
CA ALA A 133 -7.53 6.54 -14.10
C ALA A 133 -6.88 6.90 -12.76
N ILE A 134 -6.02 7.91 -12.75
CA ILE A 134 -5.42 8.45 -11.53
C ILE A 134 -6.41 9.43 -10.92
N LEU A 135 -7.06 9.00 -9.83
CA LEU A 135 -8.17 9.70 -9.20
C LEU A 135 -7.69 10.82 -8.27
N GLY A 136 -6.43 10.77 -7.85
CA GLY A 136 -5.80 11.86 -7.13
C GLY A 136 -4.43 11.49 -6.55
N ARG A 137 -3.71 12.53 -6.16
CA ARG A 137 -2.40 12.47 -5.48
C ARG A 137 -2.48 13.27 -4.19
N ASN A 138 -1.59 12.94 -3.25
CA ASN A 138 -1.56 13.58 -1.93
C ASN A 138 -2.90 13.46 -1.19
N LEU A 139 -3.57 12.32 -1.34
CA LEU A 139 -4.85 12.05 -0.70
C LEU A 139 -4.64 11.56 0.74
N SER A 140 -5.59 11.89 1.60
CA SER A 140 -5.73 11.29 2.93
C SER A 140 -6.82 10.22 2.91
N ARG A 141 -6.72 9.24 3.80
CA ARG A 141 -7.77 8.24 4.02
C ARG A 141 -8.69 8.78 5.12
N SER A 142 -9.97 8.93 4.82
CA SER A 142 -10.97 9.50 5.73
C SER A 142 -12.35 8.89 5.46
N PRO A 143 -13.17 8.59 6.48
CA PRO A 143 -14.57 8.19 6.30
C PRO A 143 -15.50 9.40 6.04
N GLY A 144 -14.94 10.56 5.66
CA GLY A 144 -15.66 11.81 5.47
C GLY A 144 -16.65 11.78 4.30
N LYS A 145 -17.34 12.91 4.09
CA LYS A 145 -18.37 13.04 3.05
C LYS A 145 -17.80 13.41 1.67
N ASP A 146 -16.59 13.96 1.63
CA ASP A 146 -15.96 14.49 0.41
C ASP A 146 -15.03 13.46 -0.26
N LEU A 147 -15.56 12.25 -0.46
CA LEU A 147 -14.80 11.11 -0.99
C LEU A 147 -14.58 11.26 -2.49
N LEU A 148 -13.31 11.27 -2.92
CA LEU A 148 -12.92 11.31 -4.33
C LEU A 148 -12.77 9.92 -4.93
N ALA A 149 -12.27 8.96 -4.13
CA ALA A 149 -12.00 7.61 -4.58
C ALA A 149 -12.18 6.64 -3.41
N GLY A 150 -13.32 5.96 -3.31
CA GLY A 150 -13.59 5.07 -2.18
C GLY A 150 -13.48 5.81 -0.85
N SER A 151 -12.49 5.48 0.00
CA SER A 151 -12.25 6.09 1.31
C SER A 151 -11.23 7.25 1.31
N PHE A 152 -10.95 7.87 0.15
CA PHE A 152 -9.92 8.90 0.02
C PHE A 152 -10.48 10.30 -0.20
N THR A 153 -9.89 11.28 0.49
CA THR A 153 -10.23 12.71 0.45
C THR A 153 -9.01 13.54 0.07
N ALA A 154 -9.19 14.70 -0.58
CA ALA A 154 -8.09 15.61 -0.90
C ALA A 154 -7.68 16.52 0.27
N ASP A 155 -8.57 16.72 1.26
CA ASP A 155 -8.35 17.56 2.43
C ASP A 155 -8.63 16.75 3.72
N PRO A 156 -7.69 16.68 4.68
CA PRO A 156 -6.32 17.21 4.61
C PRO A 156 -5.49 16.50 3.53
N LYS A 157 -4.43 17.15 3.04
CA LYS A 157 -3.45 16.49 2.17
C LYS A 157 -2.81 15.32 2.92
N GLY A 158 -2.69 14.19 2.24
CA GLY A 158 -1.97 13.00 2.73
C GLY A 158 -0.89 12.56 1.75
N ASP A 159 -0.55 11.28 1.81
CA ASP A 159 0.54 10.68 1.02
C ASP A 159 0.05 9.58 0.06
N TRP A 160 -1.27 9.43 -0.08
CA TRP A 160 -1.84 8.39 -0.94
C TRP A 160 -2.00 8.88 -2.38
N ILE A 161 -1.75 7.95 -3.30
CA ILE A 161 -2.16 8.00 -4.69
C ILE A 161 -3.27 6.98 -4.84
N ALA A 162 -4.43 7.40 -5.32
CA ALA A 162 -5.54 6.50 -5.62
C ALA A 162 -5.63 6.29 -7.14
N VAL A 163 -5.53 5.04 -7.57
CA VAL A 163 -5.51 4.66 -8.98
C VAL A 163 -6.59 3.62 -9.21
N LYS A 164 -7.47 3.87 -10.17
CA LYS A 164 -8.38 2.86 -10.71
C LYS A 164 -7.69 2.21 -11.90
N VAL A 165 -7.55 0.89 -11.87
CA VAL A 165 -6.82 0.07 -12.84
C VAL A 165 -7.81 -0.73 -13.65
N PHE A 166 -7.61 -0.75 -14.97
CA PHE A 166 -8.41 -1.51 -15.91
C PHE A 166 -7.54 -2.57 -16.61
N VAL A 167 -7.96 -3.82 -16.52
CA VAL A 167 -7.31 -5.00 -17.13
C VAL A 167 -8.29 -5.69 -18.09
N ALA A 168 -7.78 -6.62 -18.91
CA ALA A 168 -8.58 -7.35 -19.89
C ALA A 168 -9.47 -6.42 -20.74
N ASP A 169 -8.85 -5.39 -21.33
CA ASP A 169 -9.53 -4.39 -22.15
C ASP A 169 -10.74 -3.69 -21.48
N GLY A 170 -10.70 -3.58 -20.16
CA GLY A 170 -11.72 -2.92 -19.36
C GLY A 170 -12.76 -3.86 -18.74
N GLU A 171 -12.68 -5.17 -18.99
CA GLU A 171 -13.55 -6.17 -18.36
C GLU A 171 -13.26 -6.39 -16.88
N GLY A 172 -12.06 -6.02 -16.41
CA GLY A 172 -11.68 -6.10 -15.00
C GLY A 172 -11.27 -4.74 -14.45
N GLU A 173 -11.80 -4.40 -13.28
CA GLU A 173 -11.49 -3.16 -12.59
C GLU A 173 -11.15 -3.39 -11.11
N PHE A 174 -10.12 -2.70 -10.63
CA PHE A 174 -9.83 -2.60 -9.20
C PHE A 174 -9.10 -1.29 -8.87
N PHE A 175 -9.02 -0.97 -7.58
CA PHE A 175 -8.21 0.13 -7.09
C PHE A 175 -6.84 -0.36 -6.64
N LEU A 176 -5.81 0.34 -7.11
CA LEU A 176 -4.42 0.24 -6.67
C LEU A 176 -4.07 1.54 -5.93
N ASN A 177 -4.03 1.48 -4.60
CA ASN A 177 -3.69 2.65 -3.79
C ASN A 177 -2.25 2.54 -3.29
N LEU A 178 -1.48 3.61 -3.43
CA LEU A 178 -0.04 3.61 -3.14
C LEU A 178 0.32 4.73 -2.16
N ASN A 179 1.13 4.41 -1.15
CA ASN A 179 1.69 5.35 -0.21
C ASN A 179 3.21 5.13 -0.10
N SER A 180 3.97 5.84 -0.93
CA SER A 180 5.43 5.72 -0.97
C SER A 180 6.09 6.14 0.34
N ARG A 181 5.49 7.08 1.11
CA ARG A 181 6.05 7.52 2.40
C ARG A 181 5.99 6.40 3.44
N LYS A 182 4.90 5.64 3.46
CA LYS A 182 4.69 4.51 4.39
C LYS A 182 5.23 3.19 3.86
N GLY A 183 5.65 3.14 2.59
CA GLY A 183 6.03 1.89 1.93
C GLY A 183 4.87 0.92 1.82
N GLN A 184 3.64 1.42 1.61
CA GLN A 184 2.42 0.61 1.61
C GLN A 184 1.68 0.71 0.26
N GLY A 185 1.24 -0.43 -0.25
CA GLY A 185 0.31 -0.56 -1.36
C GLY A 185 -0.94 -1.33 -0.96
N GLU A 186 -2.03 -1.13 -1.69
CA GLU A 186 -3.32 -1.76 -1.43
C GLU A 186 -4.05 -2.10 -2.74
N PHE A 187 -4.47 -3.35 -2.86
CA PHE A 187 -5.52 -3.76 -3.78
C PHE A 187 -6.86 -3.64 -3.09
N SER A 188 -7.85 -3.06 -3.74
CA SER A 188 -9.23 -3.01 -3.23
C SER A 188 -10.23 -2.99 -4.38
N ILE A 189 -11.43 -3.50 -4.16
CA ILE A 189 -12.51 -3.49 -5.16
C ILE A 189 -13.79 -2.95 -4.55
N LYS A 190 -14.58 -2.31 -5.41
CA LYS A 190 -15.91 -1.83 -5.07
C LYS A 190 -17.02 -2.75 -5.58
N ASP A 191 -16.77 -3.52 -6.64
CA ASP A 191 -17.76 -4.41 -7.25
C ASP A 191 -17.25 -5.86 -7.39
N PRO A 192 -17.84 -6.82 -6.64
CA PRO A 192 -17.54 -8.25 -6.75
C PRO A 192 -17.62 -8.84 -8.16
N GLU A 193 -18.38 -8.22 -9.08
CA GLU A 193 -18.52 -8.74 -10.44
C GLU A 193 -17.19 -8.82 -11.20
N TYR A 194 -16.22 -7.98 -10.85
CA TYR A 194 -14.90 -7.97 -11.47
C TYR A 194 -13.91 -8.97 -10.85
N GLY A 195 -14.26 -9.58 -9.70
CA GLY A 195 -13.32 -10.37 -8.90
C GLY A 195 -12.64 -11.50 -9.69
N ASP A 196 -13.43 -12.30 -10.43
CA ASP A 196 -12.91 -13.42 -11.22
C ASP A 196 -11.95 -12.95 -12.33
N VAL A 197 -12.28 -11.86 -13.03
CA VAL A 197 -11.45 -11.31 -14.11
C VAL A 197 -10.15 -10.76 -13.54
N VAL A 198 -10.22 -9.97 -12.46
CA VAL A 198 -9.04 -9.36 -11.84
C VAL A 198 -8.09 -10.43 -11.31
N VAL A 199 -8.60 -11.42 -10.56
CA VAL A 199 -7.77 -12.53 -10.04
C VAL A 199 -7.12 -13.30 -11.18
N ARG A 200 -7.88 -13.61 -12.24
CA ARG A 200 -7.35 -14.32 -13.41
C ARG A 200 -6.22 -13.54 -14.07
N GLU A 201 -6.37 -12.24 -14.28
CA GLU A 201 -5.33 -11.42 -14.92
C GLU A 201 -4.10 -11.28 -14.03
N LEU A 202 -4.27 -11.00 -12.73
CA LEU A 202 -3.15 -10.91 -11.78
C LEU A 202 -2.41 -12.24 -11.65
N ALA A 203 -3.11 -13.38 -11.67
CA ALA A 203 -2.49 -14.71 -11.62
C ALA A 203 -1.58 -15.00 -12.83
N LYS A 204 -1.73 -14.28 -13.95
CA LYS A 204 -0.81 -14.43 -15.09
C LYS A 204 0.58 -13.86 -14.77
N VAL A 205 0.71 -12.87 -13.90
CA VAL A 205 1.95 -12.06 -13.74
C VAL A 205 2.57 -12.06 -12.35
N LEU A 206 1.80 -12.29 -11.27
CA LEU A 206 2.32 -12.23 -9.90
C LEU A 206 3.18 -13.45 -9.52
#